data_AF-A0A8J4GCM8-F1
#
_entry.id   AF-A0A8J4GCM8-F1
#
_cell.length_a   1.000
_cell.length_b   1.000
_cell.length_c   1.000
_cell.angle_alpha   90.00
_cell.angle_beta   90.00
_cell.angle_gamma   90.00
#
_symmetry.space_group_name_H-M   'P 1'
#
loop_
_entity.id
_entity.type
_entity.pdbx_description
1 polymer ?
#
loop_
_entity_poly.entity_id
_entity_poly.type
_entity_poly.pdbx_seq_one_letter_code
_entity_poly.pdbx_strand_id
1 'polypeptide(L)'
;MRQSLGHQVRTSRPTQTFYNHDVWRTACFHRTPRMHVRKVPVPQATAASQGGSLGGLSILTNTRPVDRLRFQSILVFKQFDSDGDGKLTLEELDQYAAYSAERFGPAAGQFAPLYEKLRTEAAMAPAGGVDVELFIELVREQVKMASNSTGFARSVFNDMELNRLGWDSALSPAEVAAALAIFRLLDFNLDNYVKLEDLRKAQGIEREVVADKLEDADTNEDGFLSFKDFLTSYARERPVILNMVVLLAHTAIFWLILNLPMLDIPVKAVLCLGVLLKPQFVTASVIKIYQIFRTVVDRARAEIEMAGDRGRGAAA
;
A
#
# COMPACT_ATOMS: atom_id res chain seq x y z
N MET A 1 -61.42 45.62 -6.12
CA MET A 1 -61.23 44.15 -6.12
C MET A 1 -59.87 43.81 -6.72
N ARG A 2 -58.85 43.58 -5.90
CA ARG A 2 -57.66 42.79 -6.21
C ARG A 2 -56.99 42.49 -4.86
N GLN A 3 -57.04 41.22 -4.48
CA GLN A 3 -56.68 40.74 -3.15
C GLN A 3 -55.15 40.62 -3.01
N SER A 4 -54.69 41.07 -1.84
CA SER A 4 -53.35 40.92 -1.29
C SER A 4 -53.12 39.46 -0.89
N LEU A 5 -52.07 38.81 -1.41
CA LEU A 5 -51.59 37.51 -0.92
C LEU A 5 -50.47 37.76 0.09
N GLY A 6 -50.81 37.54 1.36
CA GLY A 6 -49.92 37.64 2.50
C GLY A 6 -49.07 36.39 2.71
N HIS A 7 -47.98 36.61 3.44
CA HIS A 7 -46.99 35.66 3.95
C HIS A 7 -47.56 34.38 4.59
N GLN A 8 -46.83 33.27 4.38
CA GLN A 8 -46.74 32.20 5.37
C GLN A 8 -45.26 31.84 5.60
N VAL A 9 -44.72 32.31 6.72
CA VAL A 9 -43.47 31.85 7.33
C VAL A 9 -43.82 30.59 8.13
N ARG A 10 -43.24 29.44 7.75
CA ARG A 10 -43.42 28.16 8.45
C ARG A 10 -42.17 27.85 9.26
N THR A 11 -42.22 28.19 10.55
CA THR A 11 -41.24 27.78 11.56
C THR A 11 -41.74 26.59 12.37
N SER A 12 -40.79 25.81 12.90
CA SER A 12 -40.90 24.75 13.93
C SER A 12 -41.13 23.31 13.38
N ARG A 13 -40.42 22.25 13.80
CA ARG A 13 -39.70 21.92 15.06
C ARG A 13 -38.56 20.90 14.84
N PRO A 14 -37.66 20.72 15.84
CA PRO A 14 -36.55 19.76 15.80
C PRO A 14 -36.99 18.34 16.19
N THR A 15 -36.41 17.34 15.54
CA THR A 15 -36.59 15.93 15.90
C THR A 15 -35.51 15.52 16.90
N GLN A 16 -35.97 14.94 18.00
CA GLN A 16 -35.22 14.49 19.16
C GLN A 16 -34.20 13.40 18.81
N THR A 17 -33.02 13.56 19.38
CA THR A 17 -32.02 12.51 19.60
C THR A 17 -32.50 11.54 20.67
N PHE A 18 -32.64 10.28 20.29
CA PHE A 18 -32.62 9.13 21.18
C PHE A 18 -31.68 8.10 20.58
N TYR A 19 -30.50 7.91 21.16
CA TYR A 19 -29.80 6.63 21.10
C TYR A 19 -29.21 6.32 22.47
N ASN A 20 -29.59 5.13 22.93
CA ASN A 20 -29.38 4.58 24.25
C ASN A 20 -27.89 4.40 24.57
N HIS A 21 -27.55 4.76 25.81
CA HIS A 21 -26.47 4.16 26.56
C HIS A 21 -26.90 2.74 26.99
N ASP A 22 -26.30 1.71 26.41
CA ASP A 22 -26.24 0.35 26.98
C ASP A 22 -24.75 0.02 27.18
N VAL A 23 -24.20 0.21 28.39
CA VAL A 23 -24.11 -0.81 29.46
C VAL A 23 -23.31 -2.05 29.04
N TRP A 24 -21.98 -1.95 29.15
CA TRP A 24 -21.10 -3.11 29.36
C TRP A 24 -20.51 -3.05 30.78
N ARG A 25 -21.31 -3.51 31.74
CA ARG A 25 -20.87 -4.18 32.99
C ARG A 25 -21.55 -5.55 32.90
N THR A 26 -20.92 -6.70 33.02
CA THR A 26 -20.28 -7.25 34.22
C THR A 26 -19.69 -8.61 33.82
N ALA A 27 -18.44 -8.91 34.17
CA ALA A 27 -18.00 -10.29 34.39
C ALA A 27 -16.81 -10.30 35.35
N CYS A 28 -17.12 -10.31 36.64
CA CYS A 28 -16.21 -10.76 37.68
C CYS A 28 -16.16 -12.30 37.64
N PHE A 29 -14.97 -12.89 37.50
CA PHE A 29 -14.70 -14.22 38.05
C PHE A 29 -13.28 -14.26 38.62
N HIS A 30 -13.19 -14.15 39.94
CA HIS A 30 -12.10 -14.75 40.71
C HIS A 30 -12.30 -16.28 40.72
N ARG A 31 -11.22 -17.06 40.53
CA ARG A 31 -10.62 -17.95 41.55
C ARG A 31 -9.49 -18.80 40.95
N THR A 32 -8.25 -18.49 41.32
CA THR A 32 -7.13 -19.44 41.36
C THR A 32 -7.42 -20.56 42.38
N PRO A 33 -6.97 -21.81 42.19
CA PRO A 33 -5.68 -22.13 42.81
C PRO A 33 -4.85 -23.25 42.15
N ARG A 34 -3.57 -23.22 42.54
CA ARG A 34 -2.73 -24.36 42.96
C ARG A 34 -1.67 -24.83 41.97
N MET A 35 -0.44 -24.48 42.36
CA MET A 35 0.84 -24.91 41.84
C MET A 35 1.00 -26.43 41.83
N HIS A 36 1.49 -26.94 40.71
CA HIS A 36 2.31 -28.15 40.65
C HIS A 36 3.68 -27.79 40.09
N VAL A 37 4.64 -27.75 41.00
CA VAL A 37 6.07 -27.57 40.72
C VAL A 37 6.57 -28.85 40.05
N ARG A 38 6.70 -28.82 38.73
CA ARG A 38 7.39 -29.87 37.97
C ARG A 38 8.85 -29.46 37.85
N LYS A 39 9.74 -30.25 38.48
CA LYS A 39 11.21 -30.11 38.38
C LYS A 39 11.63 -30.16 36.91
N VAL A 40 12.20 -29.07 36.42
CA VAL A 40 12.86 -28.99 35.12
C VAL A 40 14.33 -29.43 35.30
N PRO A 41 14.83 -30.37 34.49
CA PRO A 41 16.23 -30.77 34.53
C PRO A 41 17.14 -29.63 34.04
N VAL A 42 18.22 -29.43 34.80
CA VAL A 42 19.30 -28.45 34.58
C VAL A 42 19.96 -28.69 33.21
N PRO A 43 20.13 -27.65 32.37
CA PRO A 43 20.83 -27.78 31.09
C PRO A 43 22.33 -27.98 31.32
N GLN A 44 22.89 -28.99 30.65
CA GLN A 44 24.33 -29.20 30.53
C GLN A 44 24.96 -28.04 29.74
N ALA A 45 25.92 -27.37 30.36
CA ALA A 45 26.78 -26.38 29.74
C ALA A 45 27.60 -27.03 28.62
N THR A 46 27.28 -26.69 27.37
CA THR A 46 28.19 -26.87 26.24
C THR A 46 28.90 -25.54 26.02
N ALA A 47 30.20 -25.53 26.34
CA ALA A 47 31.10 -24.45 26.03
C ALA A 47 31.25 -24.36 24.51
N ALA A 48 30.49 -23.47 23.88
CA ALA A 48 30.68 -23.07 22.50
C ALA A 48 31.58 -21.83 22.47
N SER A 49 32.68 -21.98 21.75
CA SER A 49 33.71 -21.01 21.44
C SER A 49 33.18 -19.60 21.17
N GLN A 50 33.80 -18.62 21.84
CA GLN A 50 33.84 -17.22 21.40
C GLN A 50 34.54 -17.14 20.04
N GLY A 51 33.81 -17.40 18.96
CA GLY A 51 34.16 -16.90 17.64
C GLY A 51 33.62 -15.48 17.53
N GLY A 52 34.53 -14.49 17.44
CA GLY A 52 34.18 -13.12 17.06
C GLY A 52 33.51 -13.12 15.69
N SER A 53 32.20 -13.32 15.70
CA SER A 53 31.38 -13.32 14.50
C SER A 53 31.07 -11.89 14.13
N LEU A 54 31.27 -11.58 12.85
CA LEU A 54 31.05 -10.32 12.15
C LEU A 54 29.58 -9.83 12.30
N GLY A 55 29.21 -9.35 13.49
CA GLY A 55 27.90 -8.79 13.80
C GLY A 55 27.53 -7.54 12.97
N GLY A 56 28.47 -7.01 12.18
CA GLY A 56 28.24 -5.87 11.28
C GLY A 56 27.61 -6.24 9.93
N LEU A 57 27.64 -7.50 9.48
CA LEU A 57 27.11 -7.88 8.17
C LEU A 57 25.64 -8.34 8.19
N SER A 58 25.10 -8.70 9.38
CA SER A 58 23.67 -9.02 9.52
C SER A 58 22.75 -7.79 9.33
N ILE A 59 23.32 -6.59 9.43
CA ILE A 59 22.64 -5.31 9.16
C ILE A 59 22.42 -5.09 7.65
N LEU A 60 23.25 -5.69 6.78
CA LEU A 60 23.13 -5.54 5.34
C LEU A 60 22.30 -6.63 4.66
N THR A 61 22.04 -7.76 5.34
CA THR A 61 21.18 -8.84 4.81
C THR A 61 19.70 -8.69 5.14
N ASN A 62 19.33 -7.73 5.99
CA ASN A 62 17.93 -7.46 6.36
C ASN A 62 17.36 -6.23 5.64
N THR A 63 17.92 -5.86 4.48
CA THR A 63 17.29 -4.87 3.62
C THR A 63 16.13 -5.53 2.88
N ARG A 64 15.03 -5.77 3.62
CA ARG A 64 13.70 -5.88 3.01
C ARG A 64 13.59 -4.70 2.03
N PRO A 65 13.08 -4.92 0.80
CA PRO A 65 13.00 -3.84 -0.18
C PRO A 65 12.35 -2.61 0.46
N VAL A 66 12.92 -1.44 0.18
CA VAL A 66 12.37 -0.15 0.62
C VAL A 66 11.03 0.01 -0.09
N ASP A 67 10.00 -0.57 0.52
CA ASP A 67 8.64 -0.54 0.01
C ASP A 67 8.01 0.77 0.46
N ARG A 68 7.30 1.45 -0.43
CA ARG A 68 6.56 2.70 -0.13
C ARG A 68 5.71 2.61 1.15
N LEU A 69 5.12 1.44 1.39
CA LEU A 69 4.31 1.18 2.58
C LEU A 69 5.11 1.28 3.89
N ARG A 70 6.40 0.91 3.88
CA ARG A 70 7.29 1.05 5.03
C ARG A 70 7.41 2.53 5.43
N PHE A 71 7.76 3.38 4.47
CA PHE A 71 7.86 4.83 4.68
C PHE A 71 6.57 5.43 5.22
N GLN A 72 5.43 5.05 4.64
CA GLN A 72 4.11 5.52 5.07
C GLN A 72 3.73 5.02 6.47
N SER A 73 4.12 3.79 6.80
CA SER A 73 3.93 3.25 8.15
C SER A 73 4.80 3.99 9.18
N ILE A 74 6.03 4.38 8.81
CA ILE A 74 6.91 5.18 9.68
C ILE A 74 6.31 6.57 9.95
N LEU A 75 5.68 7.19 8.95
CA LEU A 75 4.96 8.46 9.14
C LEU A 75 3.83 8.32 10.16
N VAL A 76 3.02 7.27 10.01
CA VAL A 76 1.93 6.99 10.93
C VAL A 76 2.48 6.67 12.32
N PHE A 77 3.54 5.87 12.42
CA PHE A 77 4.20 5.55 13.68
C PHE A 77 4.62 6.81 14.44
N LYS A 78 5.33 7.72 13.78
CA LYS A 78 5.81 8.98 14.37
C LYS A 78 4.68 9.90 14.84
N GLN A 79 3.49 9.76 14.28
CA GLN A 79 2.33 10.53 14.71
C GLN A 79 1.78 10.05 16.05
N PHE A 80 1.97 8.76 16.38
CA PHE A 80 1.50 8.15 17.63
C PHE A 80 2.58 8.03 18.69
N ASP A 81 3.86 7.93 18.30
CA ASP A 81 5.04 8.00 19.18
C ASP A 81 5.20 9.44 19.69
N SER A 82 4.49 9.74 20.78
CA SER A 82 4.29 11.10 21.26
C SER A 82 5.49 11.61 22.05
N ASP A 83 6.25 10.70 22.67
CA ASP A 83 7.46 11.01 23.42
C ASP A 83 8.74 10.90 22.56
N GLY A 84 8.65 10.30 21.38
CA GLY A 84 9.74 10.18 20.41
C GLY A 84 10.79 9.15 20.82
N ASP A 85 10.41 8.17 21.64
CA ASP A 85 11.32 7.13 22.12
C ASP A 85 11.58 6.01 21.09
N GLY A 86 10.87 6.05 19.96
CA GLY A 86 10.95 5.08 18.88
C GLY A 86 10.17 3.80 19.14
N LYS A 87 9.24 3.80 20.10
CA LYS A 87 8.35 2.70 20.46
C LYS A 87 6.93 3.23 20.68
N LEU A 88 5.94 2.35 20.58
CA LEU A 88 4.57 2.65 20.96
C LEU A 88 4.24 1.93 22.25
N THR A 89 3.91 2.70 23.27
CA THR A 89 3.31 2.21 24.50
C THR A 89 1.93 1.57 24.23
N LEU A 90 1.40 0.82 25.20
CA LEU A 90 0.05 0.26 25.08
C LEU A 90 -1.03 1.34 24.90
N GLU A 91 -0.85 2.50 25.53
CA GLU A 91 -1.78 3.63 25.42
C GLU A 91 -1.75 4.24 24.01
N GLU A 92 -0.56 4.44 23.43
CA GLU A 92 -0.41 4.94 22.06
C GLU A 92 -0.91 3.92 21.03
N LEU A 93 -0.70 2.62 21.28
CA LEU A 93 -1.25 1.56 20.43
C LEU A 93 -2.79 1.55 20.47
N ASP A 94 -3.39 1.82 21.63
CA ASP A 94 -4.85 1.94 21.77
C ASP A 94 -5.39 3.18 21.03
N GLN A 95 -4.66 4.30 21.09
CA GLN A 95 -4.98 5.49 20.28
C GLN A 95 -4.91 5.18 18.79
N TYR A 96 -3.87 4.48 18.34
CA TYR A 96 -3.74 4.03 16.96
C TYR A 96 -4.87 3.04 16.57
N ALA A 97 -5.24 2.12 17.45
CA ALA A 97 -6.33 1.19 17.19
C ALA A 97 -7.65 1.92 16.96
N ALA A 98 -7.98 2.90 17.81
CA ALA A 98 -9.15 3.76 17.65
C ALA A 98 -9.08 4.58 16.34
N TYR A 99 -7.92 5.19 16.06
CA TYR A 99 -7.66 5.92 14.82
C TYR A 99 -7.91 5.05 13.60
N SER A 100 -7.27 3.87 13.52
CA SER A 100 -7.42 2.94 12.40
C SER A 100 -8.88 2.49 12.24
N ALA A 101 -9.61 2.29 13.33
CA ALA A 101 -10.97 1.80 13.27
C ALA A 101 -11.90 2.78 12.54
N GLU A 102 -11.70 4.08 12.77
CA GLU A 102 -12.41 5.15 12.06
C GLU A 102 -12.04 5.19 10.56
N ARG A 103 -10.77 4.93 10.22
CA ARG A 103 -10.29 4.98 8.82
C ARG A 103 -10.77 3.79 8.01
N PHE A 104 -10.78 2.60 8.61
CA PHE A 104 -11.14 1.35 7.92
C PHE A 104 -12.62 0.99 8.02
N GLY A 105 -13.38 1.69 8.88
CA GLY A 105 -14.82 1.54 9.00
C GLY A 105 -15.22 0.08 9.25
N PRO A 106 -16.11 -0.52 8.44
CA PRO A 106 -16.57 -1.90 8.64
C PRO A 106 -15.45 -2.95 8.63
N ALA A 107 -14.32 -2.69 7.95
CA ALA A 107 -13.20 -3.64 7.91
C ALA A 107 -12.44 -3.70 9.24
N ALA A 108 -12.54 -2.67 10.09
CA ALA A 108 -11.80 -2.56 11.34
C ALA A 108 -12.04 -3.72 12.32
N GLY A 109 -13.25 -4.30 12.30
CA GLY A 109 -13.59 -5.44 13.15
C GLY A 109 -12.71 -6.67 12.91
N GLN A 110 -12.07 -6.78 11.74
CA GLN A 110 -11.17 -7.88 11.39
C GLN A 110 -9.77 -7.72 11.99
N PHE A 111 -9.41 -6.54 12.50
CA PHE A 111 -8.06 -6.23 12.99
C PHE A 111 -7.86 -6.56 14.47
N ALA A 112 -8.94 -6.85 15.22
CA ALA A 112 -8.87 -7.23 16.64
C ALA A 112 -7.78 -8.28 16.96
N PRO A 113 -7.65 -9.41 16.22
CA PRO A 113 -6.59 -10.39 16.49
C PRO A 113 -5.17 -9.84 16.27
N LEU A 114 -4.99 -8.88 15.37
CA LEU A 114 -3.68 -8.26 15.10
C LEU A 114 -3.23 -7.40 16.28
N TYR A 115 -4.15 -6.59 16.81
CA TYR A 115 -3.89 -5.77 17.99
C TYR A 115 -3.61 -6.60 19.23
N GLU A 116 -4.37 -7.69 19.44
CA GLU A 116 -4.14 -8.56 20.58
C GLU A 116 -2.75 -9.21 20.53
N LYS A 117 -2.34 -9.70 19.35
CA LYS A 117 -1.00 -10.25 19.13
C LYS A 117 0.07 -9.21 19.49
N LEU A 118 -0.05 -7.98 19.00
CA LEU A 118 0.90 -6.91 19.30
C LEU A 118 0.94 -6.52 20.77
N ARG A 119 -0.22 -6.46 21.45
CA ARG A 119 -0.25 -6.19 22.89
C ARG A 119 0.48 -7.28 23.67
N THR A 120 0.32 -8.54 23.29
CA THR A 120 1.07 -9.64 23.92
C THR A 120 2.57 -9.53 23.67
N GLU A 121 3.00 -9.13 22.47
CA GLU A 121 4.41 -8.92 22.14
C GLU A 121 5.00 -7.71 22.89
N ALA A 122 4.27 -6.60 22.96
CA ALA A 122 4.65 -5.40 23.71
C ALA A 122 4.80 -5.69 25.21
N ALA A 123 3.89 -6.49 25.79
CA ALA A 123 3.96 -6.89 27.20
C ALA A 123 5.16 -7.81 27.52
N MET A 124 5.67 -8.55 26.52
CA MET A 124 6.85 -9.40 26.67
C MET A 124 8.16 -8.67 26.36
N ALA A 125 8.10 -7.52 25.68
CA ALA A 125 9.28 -6.75 25.31
C ALA A 125 9.96 -6.15 26.56
N PRO A 126 11.30 -6.23 26.70
CA PRO A 126 12.02 -5.70 27.87
C PRO A 126 11.80 -4.21 28.15
N ALA A 127 11.43 -3.46 27.12
CA ALA A 127 11.20 -2.02 27.18
C ALA A 127 9.71 -1.62 27.17
N GLY A 128 8.79 -2.60 27.17
CA GLY A 128 7.36 -2.34 27.34
C GLY A 128 6.66 -1.58 26.19
N GLY A 129 7.09 -1.76 24.95
CA GLY A 129 6.49 -1.09 23.79
C GLY A 129 6.69 -1.85 22.48
N VAL A 130 5.88 -1.48 21.47
CA VAL A 130 5.96 -1.99 20.10
C VAL A 130 7.01 -1.22 19.33
N ASP A 131 7.96 -1.89 18.71
CA ASP A 131 8.95 -1.23 17.85
C ASP A 131 8.36 -0.85 16.47
N VAL A 132 9.09 0.00 15.75
CA VAL A 132 8.70 0.45 14.41
C VAL A 132 8.49 -0.71 13.44
N GLU A 133 9.29 -1.79 13.54
CA GLU A 133 9.22 -2.92 12.61
C GLU A 133 7.96 -3.77 12.80
N LEU A 134 7.61 -4.08 14.04
CA LEU A 134 6.36 -4.77 14.38
C LEU A 134 5.15 -3.93 13.99
N PHE A 135 5.23 -2.60 14.16
CA PHE A 135 4.20 -1.69 13.68
C PHE A 135 4.07 -1.69 12.15
N ILE A 136 5.18 -1.69 11.41
CA ILE A 136 5.15 -1.82 9.94
C ILE A 136 4.47 -3.14 9.51
N GLU A 137 4.75 -4.25 10.20
CA GLU A 137 4.10 -5.52 9.91
C GLU A 137 2.58 -5.47 10.16
N LEU A 138 2.15 -4.84 11.25
CA LEU A 138 0.74 -4.57 11.52
C LEU A 138 0.06 -3.82 10.39
N VAL A 139 0.63 -2.69 9.97
CA VAL A 139 0.05 -1.87 8.89
C VAL A 139 -0.02 -2.68 7.59
N ARG A 140 1.02 -3.48 7.29
CA ARG A 140 1.02 -4.39 6.12
C ARG A 140 -0.14 -5.39 6.17
N GLU A 141 -0.37 -6.00 7.33
CA GLU A 141 -1.47 -6.95 7.51
C GLU A 141 -2.84 -6.28 7.42
N GLN A 142 -3.02 -5.09 7.99
CA GLN A 142 -4.26 -4.32 7.87
C GLN A 142 -4.57 -3.92 6.43
N VAL A 143 -3.58 -3.39 5.71
CA VAL A 143 -3.72 -3.02 4.29
C VAL A 143 -4.05 -4.25 3.45
N LYS A 144 -3.42 -5.40 3.72
CA LYS A 144 -3.71 -6.67 3.04
C LYS A 144 -5.12 -7.18 3.35
N MET A 145 -5.59 -7.05 4.59
CA MET A 145 -6.97 -7.42 4.94
C MET A 145 -7.97 -6.49 4.27
N ALA A 146 -7.72 -5.19 4.28
CA ALA A 146 -8.55 -4.19 3.62
C ALA A 146 -8.59 -4.37 2.09
N SER A 147 -7.46 -4.72 1.45
CA SER A 147 -7.41 -4.97 0.01
C SER A 147 -8.20 -6.20 -0.43
N ASN A 148 -8.31 -7.19 0.46
CA ASN A 148 -9.11 -8.40 0.23
C ASN A 148 -10.59 -8.20 0.59
N SER A 149 -10.92 -7.13 1.32
CA SER A 149 -12.29 -6.80 1.70
C SER A 149 -13.01 -6.10 0.55
N THR A 150 -14.05 -6.74 0.02
CA THR A 150 -14.91 -6.13 -1.00
C THR A 150 -15.73 -4.96 -0.45
N GLY A 151 -15.94 -4.89 0.87
CA GLY A 151 -16.76 -3.87 1.51
C GLY A 151 -16.00 -2.58 1.81
N PHE A 152 -14.68 -2.65 2.02
CA PHE A 152 -13.89 -1.48 2.43
C PHE A 152 -13.90 -0.38 1.37
N ALA A 153 -13.43 -0.68 0.16
CA ALA A 153 -13.37 0.30 -0.92
C ALA A 153 -14.76 0.84 -1.30
N ARG A 154 -15.78 -0.03 -1.28
CA ARG A 154 -17.19 0.31 -1.56
C ARG A 154 -17.83 1.20 -0.50
N SER A 155 -17.28 1.22 0.72
CA SER A 155 -17.78 2.11 1.78
C SER A 155 -17.37 3.57 1.56
N VAL A 156 -16.33 3.80 0.75
CA VAL A 156 -15.79 5.13 0.46
C VAL A 156 -16.22 5.61 -0.93
N PHE A 157 -16.17 4.74 -1.93
CA PHE A 157 -16.48 5.06 -3.32
C PHE A 157 -17.58 4.15 -3.87
N ASN A 158 -18.36 4.66 -4.81
CA ASN A 158 -19.30 3.81 -5.53
C ASN A 158 -18.55 2.86 -6.51
N ASP A 159 -19.22 1.78 -6.94
CA ASP A 159 -18.61 0.77 -7.82
C ASP A 159 -18.15 1.35 -9.17
N MET A 160 -18.85 2.36 -9.68
CA MET A 160 -18.51 3.00 -10.97
C MET A 160 -17.23 3.82 -10.87
N GLU A 161 -17.06 4.58 -9.80
CA GLU A 161 -15.85 5.34 -9.48
C GLU A 161 -14.66 4.42 -9.23
N LEU A 162 -14.84 3.33 -8.47
CA LEU A 162 -13.77 2.35 -8.25
C LEU A 162 -13.27 1.75 -9.55
N ASN A 163 -14.18 1.37 -10.45
CA ASN A 163 -13.81 0.85 -11.76
C ASN A 163 -13.09 1.90 -12.62
N ARG A 164 -13.54 3.15 -12.57
CA ARG A 164 -12.88 4.26 -13.27
C ARG A 164 -11.47 4.50 -12.73
N LEU A 165 -11.31 4.61 -11.41
CA LEU A 165 -10.02 4.82 -10.76
C LEU A 165 -9.03 3.69 -11.05
N GLY A 166 -9.50 2.43 -11.01
CA GLY A 166 -8.67 1.27 -11.38
C GLY A 166 -8.26 1.29 -12.85
N TRP A 167 -9.16 1.68 -13.75
CA TRP A 167 -8.84 1.79 -15.18
C TRP A 167 -7.86 2.92 -15.49
N ASP A 168 -8.08 4.11 -14.90
CA ASP A 168 -7.21 5.29 -15.08
C ASP A 168 -5.78 4.98 -14.58
N SER A 169 -5.66 4.38 -13.39
CA SER A 169 -4.37 4.02 -12.79
C SER A 169 -3.76 2.71 -13.30
N ALA A 170 -4.49 1.93 -14.10
CA ALA A 170 -4.13 0.58 -14.52
C ALA A 170 -3.80 -0.37 -13.35
N LEU A 171 -4.51 -0.19 -12.23
CA LEU A 171 -4.40 -1.00 -11.02
C LEU A 171 -5.59 -1.97 -10.92
N SER A 172 -5.33 -3.14 -10.34
CA SER A 172 -6.39 -4.08 -9.99
C SER A 172 -7.26 -3.53 -8.84
N PRO A 173 -8.51 -3.98 -8.68
CA PRO A 173 -9.37 -3.51 -7.59
C PRO A 173 -8.76 -3.70 -6.19
N ALA A 174 -8.02 -4.79 -5.97
CA ALA A 174 -7.32 -5.04 -4.72
C ALA A 174 -6.17 -4.03 -4.49
N GLU A 175 -5.42 -3.69 -5.54
CA GLU A 175 -4.36 -2.66 -5.45
C GLU A 175 -4.94 -1.27 -5.20
N VAL A 176 -6.07 -0.91 -5.81
CA VAL A 176 -6.78 0.35 -5.53
C VAL A 176 -7.25 0.39 -4.07
N ALA A 177 -7.82 -0.72 -3.57
CA ALA A 177 -8.25 -0.83 -2.18
C ALA A 177 -7.07 -0.75 -1.19
N ALA A 178 -5.92 -1.34 -1.54
CA ALA A 178 -4.70 -1.22 -0.75
C ALA A 178 -4.18 0.23 -0.73
N ALA A 179 -4.14 0.90 -1.88
CA ALA A 179 -3.75 2.31 -1.96
C ALA A 179 -4.71 3.20 -1.17
N LEU A 180 -6.01 2.92 -1.22
CA LEU A 180 -7.02 3.64 -0.43
C LEU A 180 -6.83 3.46 1.08
N ALA A 181 -6.53 2.24 1.52
CA ALA A 181 -6.24 1.95 2.93
C ALA A 181 -5.08 2.81 3.43
N ILE A 182 -3.99 2.84 2.66
CA ILE A 182 -2.80 3.64 2.97
C ILE A 182 -3.14 5.13 2.94
N PHE A 183 -3.85 5.60 1.92
CA PHE A 183 -4.24 7.01 1.79
C PHE A 183 -5.02 7.48 3.03
N ARG A 184 -6.00 6.70 3.47
CA ARG A 184 -6.80 7.01 4.67
C ARG A 184 -5.97 7.00 5.95
N LEU A 185 -4.96 6.14 6.05
CA LEU A 185 -4.01 6.13 7.17
C LEU A 185 -3.08 7.37 7.19
N LEU A 186 -2.88 8.03 6.05
CA LEU A 186 -2.08 9.26 5.97
C LEU A 186 -2.94 10.52 6.08
N ASP A 187 -4.24 10.41 5.80
CA ASP A 187 -5.23 11.46 5.99
C ASP A 187 -5.63 11.57 7.48
N PHE A 188 -4.81 12.28 8.25
CA PHE A 188 -4.97 12.40 9.69
C PHE A 188 -6.25 13.14 10.09
N ASN A 189 -6.74 14.09 9.28
CA ASN A 189 -7.91 14.93 9.57
C ASN A 189 -9.18 14.53 8.80
N LEU A 190 -9.14 13.48 7.98
CA LEU A 190 -10.26 12.95 7.21
C LEU A 190 -10.87 13.97 6.24
N ASP A 191 -10.05 14.85 5.67
CA ASP A 191 -10.49 15.83 4.67
C ASP A 191 -10.43 15.29 3.23
N ASN A 192 -9.96 14.05 3.05
CA ASN A 192 -9.69 13.37 1.78
C ASN A 192 -8.53 13.97 0.98
N TYR A 193 -7.61 14.67 1.66
CA TYR A 193 -6.37 15.16 1.10
C TYR A 193 -5.19 14.78 2.01
N VAL A 194 -4.02 14.60 1.41
CA VAL A 194 -2.78 14.37 2.16
C VAL A 194 -1.84 15.54 1.89
N LYS A 195 -1.46 16.27 2.95
CA LYS A 195 -0.52 17.39 2.83
C LYS A 195 0.87 16.90 2.50
N LEU A 196 1.48 17.43 1.45
CA LEU A 196 2.86 17.15 1.08
C LEU A 196 3.86 17.54 2.18
N GLU A 197 3.55 18.59 2.94
CA GLU A 197 4.36 19.00 4.09
C GLU A 197 4.45 17.93 5.18
N ASP A 198 3.36 17.20 5.43
CA ASP A 198 3.34 16.13 6.43
C ASP A 198 4.17 14.92 5.98
N LEU A 199 4.17 14.63 4.68
CA LEU A 199 5.03 13.60 4.09
C LEU A 199 6.52 13.97 4.18
N ARG A 200 6.86 15.26 4.03
CA ARG A 200 8.24 15.78 4.14
C ARG A 200 8.80 15.71 5.56
N LYS A 201 7.96 15.60 6.60
CA LYS A 201 8.42 15.45 8.00
C LYS A 201 9.09 14.10 8.27
N ALA A 202 8.83 13.07 7.46
CA ALA A 202 9.59 11.83 7.58
C ALA A 202 11.05 12.04 7.17
N GLN A 203 11.95 11.79 8.12
CA GLN A 203 13.38 11.70 7.87
C GLN A 203 13.77 10.29 7.42
N GLY A 204 14.76 10.17 6.53
CA GLY A 204 15.33 8.90 6.07
C GLY A 204 15.72 8.93 4.59
N ILE A 205 16.54 7.97 4.16
CA ILE A 205 16.94 7.80 2.75
C ILE A 205 15.72 7.51 1.86
N GLU A 206 14.71 6.84 2.43
CA GLU A 206 13.45 6.50 1.77
C GLU A 206 12.65 7.75 1.37
N ARG A 207 12.89 8.89 2.04
CA ARG A 207 12.23 10.17 1.76
C ARG A 207 12.53 10.63 0.34
N GLU A 208 13.79 10.61 -0.09
CA GLU A 208 14.18 11.21 -1.38
C GLU A 208 13.46 10.49 -2.53
N VAL A 209 13.47 9.16 -2.52
CA VAL A 209 12.85 8.35 -3.59
C VAL A 209 11.32 8.46 -3.61
N VAL A 210 10.68 8.55 -2.43
CA VAL A 210 9.22 8.57 -2.32
C VAL A 210 8.66 9.98 -2.45
N ALA A 211 9.36 11.00 -1.94
CA ALA A 211 8.94 12.39 -2.01
C ALA A 211 8.93 12.87 -3.47
N ASP A 212 9.98 12.62 -4.25
CA ASP A 212 10.03 13.03 -5.65
C ASP A 212 8.82 12.50 -6.44
N LYS A 213 8.48 11.22 -6.24
CA LYS A 213 7.33 10.58 -6.89
C LYS A 213 5.97 11.07 -6.41
N LEU A 214 5.89 11.57 -5.18
CA LEU A 214 4.65 12.12 -4.62
C LEU A 214 4.50 13.60 -4.96
N GLU A 215 5.59 14.34 -5.10
CA GLU A 215 5.60 15.72 -5.60
C GLU A 215 5.22 15.77 -7.07
N ASP A 216 5.78 14.89 -7.91
CA ASP A 216 5.38 14.74 -9.32
C ASP A 216 3.91 14.33 -9.51
N ALA A 217 3.29 13.76 -8.47
CA ALA A 217 1.91 13.30 -8.52
C ALA A 217 0.91 14.43 -8.28
N ASP A 218 1.31 15.54 -7.63
CA ASP A 218 0.49 16.73 -7.40
C ASP A 218 0.33 17.51 -8.71
N THR A 219 -0.75 17.21 -9.43
CA THR A 219 -0.97 17.75 -10.78
C THR A 219 -1.41 19.21 -10.80
N ASN A 220 -1.90 19.75 -9.68
CA ASN A 220 -2.38 21.12 -9.56
C ASN A 220 -1.49 22.01 -8.68
N GLU A 221 -0.38 21.47 -8.17
CA GLU A 221 0.66 22.17 -7.41
C GLU A 221 0.10 22.94 -6.20
N ASP A 222 -0.97 22.43 -5.58
CA ASP A 222 -1.60 23.09 -4.43
C ASP A 222 -0.99 22.65 -3.09
N GLY A 223 -0.09 21.66 -3.10
CA GLY A 223 0.53 21.10 -1.89
C GLY A 223 -0.32 20.03 -1.21
N PHE A 224 -1.46 19.63 -1.80
CA PHE A 224 -2.39 18.64 -1.29
C PHE A 224 -2.58 17.52 -2.31
N LEU A 225 -2.31 16.29 -1.89
CA LEU A 225 -2.56 15.12 -2.72
C LEU A 225 -4.00 14.65 -2.53
N SER A 226 -4.83 14.77 -3.57
CA SER A 226 -6.11 14.06 -3.61
C SER A 226 -5.87 12.54 -3.74
N PHE A 227 -6.89 11.72 -3.48
CA PHE A 227 -6.75 10.27 -3.69
C PHE A 227 -6.41 9.92 -5.14
N LYS A 228 -6.89 10.70 -6.11
CA LYS A 228 -6.59 10.49 -7.53
C LYS A 228 -5.14 10.77 -7.84
N ASP A 229 -4.59 11.87 -7.33
CA ASP A 229 -3.16 12.21 -7.44
C ASP A 229 -2.31 11.17 -6.71
N PHE A 230 -2.74 10.74 -5.53
CA PHE A 230 -2.09 9.64 -4.83
C PHE A 230 -2.01 8.37 -5.70
N LEU A 231 -3.08 8.00 -6.43
CA LEU A 231 -3.06 6.86 -7.34
C LEU A 231 -2.13 7.05 -8.55
N THR A 232 -1.91 8.27 -9.06
CA THR A 232 -0.95 8.48 -10.15
C THR A 232 0.47 8.12 -9.72
N SER A 233 0.81 8.37 -8.45
CA SER A 233 2.08 7.91 -7.88
C SER A 233 2.19 6.37 -7.82
N TYR A 234 1.08 5.64 -7.71
CA TYR A 234 1.04 4.16 -7.72
C TYR A 234 0.88 3.56 -9.11
N ALA A 235 0.45 4.37 -10.07
CA ALA A 235 0.28 3.93 -11.43
C ALA A 235 1.62 3.36 -11.88
N ARG A 236 1.62 2.08 -12.23
CA ARG A 236 2.78 1.47 -12.88
C ARG A 236 3.05 2.31 -14.10
N GLU A 237 4.29 2.77 -14.27
CA GLU A 237 4.71 3.42 -15.52
C GLU A 237 4.17 2.56 -16.65
N ARG A 238 3.14 3.09 -17.34
CA ARG A 238 2.60 2.40 -18.50
C ARG A 238 3.81 2.29 -19.40
N PRO A 239 4.28 1.08 -19.75
CA PRO A 239 5.50 0.95 -20.50
C PRO A 239 5.25 1.54 -21.88
N VAL A 240 5.51 2.84 -22.03
CA VAL A 240 5.24 3.61 -23.25
C VAL A 240 5.98 2.95 -24.39
N ILE A 241 7.21 2.51 -24.11
CA ILE A 241 8.03 1.71 -25.00
C ILE A 241 7.32 0.42 -25.41
N LEU A 242 6.74 -0.36 -24.48
CA LEU A 242 5.99 -1.56 -24.83
C LEU A 242 4.79 -1.22 -25.72
N ASN A 243 4.04 -0.17 -25.41
CA ASN A 243 2.90 0.25 -26.24
C ASN A 243 3.37 0.66 -27.65
N MET A 244 4.48 1.39 -27.77
CA MET A 244 5.08 1.75 -29.05
C MET A 244 5.57 0.52 -29.81
N VAL A 245 6.23 -0.43 -29.14
CA VAL A 245 6.70 -1.69 -29.76
C VAL A 245 5.53 -2.55 -30.22
N VAL A 246 4.46 -2.64 -29.41
CA VAL A 246 3.23 -3.33 -29.81
C VAL A 246 2.60 -2.67 -31.03
N LEU A 247 2.50 -1.34 -31.05
CA LEU A 247 1.96 -0.61 -32.20
C LEU A 247 2.81 -0.85 -33.45
N LEU A 248 4.14 -0.71 -33.35
CA LEU A 248 5.07 -0.97 -34.45
C LEU A 248 4.97 -2.41 -34.96
N ALA A 249 4.81 -3.39 -34.07
CA ALA A 249 4.64 -4.79 -34.47
C ALA A 249 3.34 -5.01 -35.26
N HIS A 250 2.23 -4.38 -34.85
CA HIS A 250 0.99 -4.45 -35.62
C HIS A 250 1.18 -3.79 -36.99
N THR A 251 1.76 -2.60 -37.05
CA THR A 251 2.05 -1.90 -38.30
C THR A 251 2.93 -2.74 -39.23
N ALA A 252 3.97 -3.39 -38.69
CA ALA A 252 4.86 -4.25 -39.45
C ALA A 252 4.14 -5.50 -40.00
N ILE A 253 3.24 -6.11 -39.23
CA ILE A 253 2.46 -7.27 -39.67
C ILE A 253 1.46 -6.88 -40.76
N PHE A 254 0.75 -5.76 -40.60
CA PHE A 254 -0.13 -5.25 -41.67
C PHE A 254 0.66 -4.95 -42.94
N TRP A 255 1.81 -4.29 -42.80
CA TRP A 255 2.70 -4.01 -43.92
C TRP A 255 3.17 -5.30 -44.60
N LEU A 256 3.57 -6.32 -43.84
CA LEU A 256 3.98 -7.62 -44.37
C LEU A 256 2.84 -8.30 -45.13
N ILE A 257 1.65 -8.42 -44.54
CA ILE A 257 0.48 -9.04 -45.18
C ILE A 257 0.14 -8.36 -46.51
N LEU A 258 0.17 -7.02 -46.54
CA LEU A 258 -0.17 -6.26 -47.74
C LEU A 258 0.88 -6.35 -48.85
N ASN A 259 2.16 -6.45 -48.49
CA ASN A 259 3.27 -6.48 -49.45
C ASN A 259 3.68 -7.89 -49.91
N LEU A 260 3.12 -8.97 -49.36
CA LEU A 260 3.43 -10.32 -49.84
C LEU A 260 2.92 -10.51 -51.29
N PRO A 261 3.81 -10.82 -52.27
CA PRO A 261 3.44 -10.89 -53.68
C PRO A 261 2.66 -12.17 -54.05
N MET A 262 2.76 -13.20 -53.22
CA MET A 262 2.15 -14.52 -53.43
C MET A 262 0.68 -14.60 -53.01
N LEU A 263 0.15 -13.55 -52.38
CA LEU A 263 -1.17 -13.52 -51.75
C LEU A 263 -2.16 -12.72 -52.60
N ASP A 264 -3.27 -13.36 -52.97
CA ASP A 264 -4.38 -12.68 -53.62
C ASP A 264 -5.06 -11.66 -52.68
N ILE A 265 -5.61 -10.60 -53.27
CA ILE A 265 -6.33 -9.53 -52.56
C ILE A 265 -7.37 -10.06 -51.55
N PRO A 266 -8.27 -11.01 -51.90
CA PRO A 266 -9.23 -11.55 -50.92
C PRO A 266 -8.54 -12.21 -49.71
N VAL A 267 -7.43 -12.91 -49.92
CA VAL A 267 -6.72 -13.57 -48.81
C VAL A 267 -6.04 -12.53 -47.91
N LYS A 268 -5.43 -11.49 -48.49
CA LYS A 268 -4.89 -10.35 -47.73
C LYS A 268 -5.95 -9.69 -46.86
N ALA A 269 -7.14 -9.46 -47.42
CA ALA A 269 -8.26 -8.87 -46.68
C ALA A 269 -8.69 -9.76 -45.49
N VAL A 270 -8.80 -11.07 -45.69
CA VAL A 270 -9.14 -12.03 -44.62
C VAL A 270 -8.06 -12.06 -43.53
N LEU A 271 -6.78 -12.03 -43.89
CA LEU A 271 -5.68 -12.00 -42.92
C LEU A 271 -5.67 -10.71 -42.11
N CYS A 272 -5.81 -9.55 -42.77
CA CYS A 272 -5.92 -8.26 -42.10
C CYS A 272 -7.13 -8.22 -41.15
N LEU A 273 -8.29 -8.73 -41.59
CA LEU A 273 -9.48 -8.84 -40.74
C LEU A 273 -9.23 -9.78 -39.55
N GLY A 274 -8.54 -10.89 -39.76
CA GLY A 274 -8.14 -11.81 -38.69
C GLY A 274 -7.29 -11.14 -37.61
N VAL A 275 -6.32 -10.32 -38.02
CA VAL A 275 -5.49 -9.53 -37.09
C VAL A 275 -6.33 -8.46 -36.36
N LEU A 276 -7.26 -7.80 -37.04
CA LEU A 276 -8.16 -6.81 -36.43
C LEU A 276 -9.14 -7.43 -35.42
N LEU A 277 -9.68 -8.60 -35.72
CA LEU A 277 -10.62 -9.30 -34.84
C LEU A 277 -9.91 -9.92 -33.63
N LYS A 278 -8.65 -10.32 -33.77
CA LYS A 278 -7.83 -10.91 -32.70
C LYS A 278 -6.44 -10.26 -32.62
N PRO A 279 -6.33 -9.00 -32.17
CA PRO A 279 -5.03 -8.33 -32.00
C PRO A 279 -4.14 -9.03 -30.96
N GLN A 280 -4.75 -9.80 -30.05
CA GLN A 280 -4.05 -10.57 -29.02
C GLN A 280 -2.98 -11.53 -29.56
N PHE A 281 -3.11 -12.04 -30.79
CA PHE A 281 -2.08 -12.91 -31.38
C PHE A 281 -0.73 -12.20 -31.54
N VAL A 282 -0.77 -10.93 -31.92
CA VAL A 282 0.42 -10.09 -32.05
C VAL A 282 0.84 -9.59 -30.68
N THR A 283 -0.09 -8.96 -29.94
CA THR A 283 0.19 -8.34 -28.64
C THR A 283 0.79 -9.33 -27.65
N ALA A 284 0.22 -10.54 -27.50
CA ALA A 284 0.71 -11.52 -26.52
C ALA A 284 2.13 -11.99 -26.84
N SER A 285 2.45 -12.17 -28.13
CA SER A 285 3.80 -12.58 -28.58
C SER A 285 4.82 -11.47 -28.32
N VAL A 286 4.46 -10.21 -28.64
CA VAL A 286 5.32 -9.04 -28.42
C VAL A 286 5.57 -8.81 -26.92
N ILE A 287 4.54 -8.93 -26.07
CA ILE A 287 4.68 -8.78 -24.63
C ILE A 287 5.67 -9.80 -24.06
N LYS A 288 5.57 -11.08 -24.47
CA LYS A 288 6.50 -12.12 -24.01
C LYS A 288 7.94 -11.82 -24.40
N ILE A 289 8.16 -11.42 -25.66
CA ILE A 289 9.49 -11.05 -26.17
C ILE A 289 10.04 -9.84 -25.40
N TYR A 290 9.21 -8.81 -25.20
CA TYR A 290 9.59 -7.62 -24.45
C TYR A 290 9.95 -7.94 -23.00
N GLN A 291 9.19 -8.81 -22.33
CA GLN A 291 9.48 -9.25 -20.97
C GLN A 291 10.84 -9.97 -20.89
N ILE A 292 11.11 -10.89 -21.82
CA ILE A 292 12.40 -11.58 -21.90
C ILE A 292 13.53 -10.57 -22.11
N PHE A 293 13.37 -9.64 -23.06
CA PHE A 293 14.37 -8.62 -23.36
C PHE A 293 14.62 -7.70 -22.16
N ARG A 294 13.56 -7.24 -21.50
CA ARG A 294 13.65 -6.41 -20.30
C ARG A 294 14.40 -7.13 -19.19
N THR A 295 14.10 -8.40 -18.91
CA THR A 295 14.83 -9.19 -17.91
C THR A 295 16.32 -9.32 -18.24
N VAL A 296 16.67 -9.48 -19.52
CA VAL A 296 18.09 -9.53 -19.96
C VAL A 296 18.77 -8.18 -19.77
N VAL A 297 18.12 -7.07 -20.14
CA VAL A 297 18.66 -5.71 -19.98
C VAL A 297 18.81 -5.35 -18.50
N ASP A 298 17.81 -5.61 -17.67
CA ASP A 298 17.83 -5.32 -16.24
C ASP A 298 18.96 -6.11 -15.56
N ARG A 299 19.17 -7.38 -15.96
CA ARG A 299 20.30 -8.19 -15.50
C ARG A 299 21.64 -7.60 -15.92
N ALA A 300 21.80 -7.23 -17.20
CA ALA A 300 23.04 -6.64 -17.69
C ALA A 300 23.36 -5.31 -16.98
N ARG A 301 22.34 -4.48 -16.71
CA ARG A 301 22.48 -3.23 -15.97
C ARG A 301 22.94 -3.48 -14.53
N ALA A 302 22.33 -4.43 -13.83
CA ALA A 302 22.74 -4.82 -12.49
C ALA A 302 24.18 -5.36 -12.46
N GLU A 303 24.60 -6.14 -13.45
CA GLU A 303 25.98 -6.64 -13.57
C GLU A 303 26.99 -5.50 -13.76
N ILE A 304 26.66 -4.47 -14.55
CA ILE A 304 27.50 -3.28 -14.75
C ILE A 304 27.63 -2.46 -13.46
N GLU A 305 26.53 -2.26 -12.73
CA GLU A 305 26.51 -1.51 -11.46
C GLU A 305 27.37 -2.21 -10.39
N MET A 306 27.22 -3.53 -10.26
CA MET A 306 28.04 -4.34 -9.34
C MET A 306 29.53 -4.37 -9.72
N ALA A 307 29.87 -4.27 -11.01
CA ALA A 307 31.26 -4.17 -11.46
C ALA A 307 31.88 -2.79 -11.12
N GLY A 308 31.09 -1.72 -11.20
CA GLY A 308 31.49 -0.36 -10.84
C GLY A 308 31.86 -0.22 -9.37
N ASP A 309 31.07 -0.81 -8.48
CA ASP A 309 31.29 -0.71 -7.03
C ASP A 309 32.53 -1.50 -6.56
N ARG A 310 32.82 -2.65 -7.18
CA ARG A 310 34.06 -3.40 -6.91
C ARG A 310 35.31 -2.60 -7.27
N GLY A 311 35.24 -1.75 -8.30
CA GLY A 311 36.35 -0.89 -8.70
C GLY A 311 36.63 0.24 -7.70
N ARG A 312 35.59 0.78 -7.05
CA ARG A 312 35.74 1.86 -6.06
C ARG A 312 36.22 1.37 -4.69
N GLY A 313 35.77 0.19 -4.26
CA GLY A 313 36.19 -0.39 -2.97
C GLY A 313 37.65 -0.86 -2.90
N ALA A 314 38.31 -1.06 -4.04
CA ALA A 314 39.73 -1.47 -4.09
C ALA A 314 40.73 -0.30 -4.13
N ALA A 315 40.24 0.93 -4.30
CA ALA A 315 41.06 2.15 -4.39
C ALA A 315 40.99 3.03 -3.13
N ALA A 316 40.22 2.62 -2.12
CA ALA A 316 40.14 3.23 -0.79
C ALA A 316 40.85 2.33 0.24
#